data_AF-A0A958Y9E4-F1
#
_entry.id   AF-A0A958Y9E4-F1
#
_cell.length_a   1.000
_cell.length_b   1.000
_cell.length_c   1.000
_cell.angle_alpha   90.00
_cell.angle_beta   90.00
_cell.angle_gamma   90.00
#
_symmetry.space_group_name_H-M   'P 1'
#
loop_
_entity.id
_entity.type
_entity.pdbx_description
1 polymer ?
#
loop_
_entity_poly.entity_id
_entity_poly.type
_entity_poly.pdbx_seq_one_letter_code
_entity_poly.pdbx_strand_id
1 'polypeptide(L)'
;MTLYRKVQAVERVFKGLEKDVAAFKRATDLRCVNSCGRCCTKTDIAASTIEFLPLAYHLYKQGTALEWYHKLEENTNPVCQLFSPVYLETLGGMCTQYQYRGLICRLFGFSAKLDKHGVPQIVTCRT
;
A
#
# COMPACT_ATOMS: atom_id res chain seq x y z
N MET A 1 14.26 7.51 20.58
CA MET A 1 13.50 7.99 19.39
C MET A 1 12.01 7.92 19.70
N THR A 2 11.25 9.01 19.53
CA THR A 2 9.80 9.04 19.82
C THR A 2 8.99 8.32 18.73
N LEU A 3 7.76 7.91 19.04
CA LEU A 3 6.83 7.30 18.09
C LEU A 3 6.61 8.19 16.85
N TYR A 4 6.39 9.48 17.08
CA TYR A 4 6.22 10.47 16.01
C TYR A 4 7.44 10.53 15.07
N ARG A 5 8.67 10.51 15.61
CA ARG A 5 9.89 10.48 14.78
C ARG A 5 10.00 9.19 13.95
N LYS A 6 9.51 8.05 14.45
CA LYS A 6 9.42 6.80 13.68
C LYS A 6 8.44 6.94 12.53
N VAL A 7 7.24 7.47 12.77
CA VAL A 7 6.24 7.74 11.73
C VAL A 7 6.84 8.61 10.63
N GLN A 8 7.47 9.73 10.99
CA GLN A 8 8.12 10.63 10.03
C GLN A 8 9.27 9.96 9.25
N ALA A 9 9.98 9.00 9.85
CA ALA A 9 11.02 8.24 9.15
C ALA A 9 10.41 7.34 8.08
N VAL A 10 9.32 6.63 8.39
CA VAL A 10 8.60 5.79 7.43
C VAL A 10 8.01 6.65 6.29
N GLU A 11 7.38 7.79 6.61
CA GLU A 11 6.85 8.70 5.60
C GLU A 11 7.93 9.26 4.67
N ARG A 12 9.15 9.50 5.18
CA ARG A 12 10.29 9.90 4.34
C ARG A 12 10.69 8.80 3.35
N VAL A 13 10.67 7.54 3.77
CA VAL A 13 10.90 6.39 2.87
C VAL A 13 9.81 6.36 1.80
N PHE A 14 8.54 6.55 2.16
CA PHE A 14 7.43 6.57 1.19
C PHE A 14 7.58 7.69 0.17
N LYS A 15 7.95 8.90 0.62
CA LYS A 15 8.20 10.05 -0.27
C LYS A 15 9.38 9.83 -1.20
N GLY A 16 10.46 9.20 -0.71
CA GLY A 16 11.59 8.80 -1.55
C GLY A 16 11.15 7.82 -2.64
N LEU A 17 10.46 6.76 -2.23
CA LEU A 17 9.94 5.75 -3.14
C LEU A 17 9.00 6.33 -4.20
N GLU A 18 8.10 7.25 -3.84
CA GLU A 18 7.20 7.88 -4.82
C GLU A 18 7.96 8.62 -5.92
N LYS A 19 9.11 9.24 -5.61
CA LYS A 19 9.99 9.86 -6.61
C LYS A 19 10.61 8.81 -7.52
N ASP A 20 11.09 7.70 -6.96
CA ASP A 20 11.71 6.61 -7.71
C ASP A 20 10.70 5.94 -8.64
N VAL A 21 9.49 5.65 -8.14
CA VAL A 21 8.40 5.11 -8.95
C VAL A 21 7.98 6.10 -10.04
N ALA A 22 7.93 7.40 -9.76
CA ALA A 22 7.63 8.41 -10.77
C ALA A 22 8.70 8.50 -11.86
N ALA A 23 9.98 8.34 -11.51
CA ALA A 23 11.07 8.25 -12.49
C ALA A 23 10.96 6.96 -13.33
N PHE A 24 10.71 5.82 -12.69
CA PHE A 24 10.52 4.53 -13.36
C PHE A 24 9.35 4.56 -14.36
N LYS A 25 8.19 5.09 -13.94
CA LYS A 25 7.02 5.28 -14.81
C LYS A 25 7.34 6.11 -16.04
N ARG A 26 8.10 7.21 -15.88
CA ARG A 26 8.49 8.07 -17.00
C ARG A 26 9.47 7.38 -17.96
N ALA A 27 10.37 6.56 -17.44
CA ALA A 27 11.37 5.86 -18.23
C ALA A 27 10.82 4.65 -19.00
N THR A 28 9.77 4.00 -18.50
CA THR A 28 9.25 2.72 -19.04
C THR A 28 7.86 2.83 -19.65
N ASP A 29 7.16 3.94 -19.42
CA ASP A 29 5.71 4.13 -19.65
C ASP A 29 4.81 3.07 -18.98
N LEU A 30 5.37 2.24 -18.09
CA LEU A 30 4.59 1.28 -17.30
C LEU A 30 3.76 2.04 -16.27
N ARG A 31 2.45 1.75 -16.24
CA ARG A 31 1.51 2.34 -15.30
C ARG A 31 0.66 1.27 -14.64
N CYS A 32 0.36 1.48 -13.36
CA CYS A 32 -0.72 0.73 -12.72
C CYS A 32 -2.05 1.29 -13.25
N VAL A 33 -2.97 0.41 -13.61
CA VAL A 33 -4.29 0.79 -14.11
C VAL A 33 -5.04 1.56 -13.02
N ASN A 34 -5.60 2.71 -13.40
CA ASN A 34 -6.45 3.50 -12.51
C ASN A 34 -7.65 2.65 -12.05
N SER A 35 -8.21 2.97 -10.88
CA SER A 35 -9.34 2.24 -10.26
C SER A 35 -9.15 0.73 -10.07
N CYS A 36 -7.93 0.19 -10.20
CA CYS A 36 -7.64 -1.21 -9.91
C CYS A 36 -7.54 -1.47 -8.40
N GLY A 37 -8.23 -2.51 -7.93
CA GLY A 37 -8.21 -2.98 -6.53
C GLY A 37 -7.54 -4.33 -6.32
N ARG A 38 -6.95 -4.94 -7.36
CA ARG A 38 -6.51 -6.35 -7.32
C ARG A 38 -5.42 -6.62 -6.28
N CYS A 39 -4.58 -5.63 -5.98
CA CYS A 39 -3.59 -5.73 -4.90
C CYS A 39 -4.24 -5.82 -3.52
N CYS A 40 -5.43 -5.24 -3.32
CA CYS A 40 -6.11 -5.26 -2.02
C CYS A 40 -6.84 -6.59 -1.77
N THR A 41 -7.22 -7.30 -2.84
CA THR A 41 -7.89 -8.62 -2.77
C THR A 41 -6.93 -9.79 -2.60
N LYS A 42 -5.62 -9.52 -2.59
CA LYS A 42 -4.58 -10.55 -2.47
C LYS A 42 -4.34 -10.86 -0.99
N THR A 43 -4.74 -12.05 -0.57
CA THR A 43 -4.70 -12.52 0.83
C THR A 43 -3.32 -13.05 1.24
N ASP A 44 -2.44 -13.30 0.28
CA ASP A 44 -1.09 -13.85 0.42
C ASP A 44 0.01 -12.77 0.37
N ILE A 45 -0.36 -11.50 0.58
CA ILE A 45 0.60 -10.41 0.63
C ILE A 45 1.27 -10.37 2.00
N ALA A 46 2.59 -10.51 2.01
CA ALA A 46 3.40 -10.18 3.17
C ALA A 46 3.57 -8.67 3.27
N ALA A 47 3.18 -8.08 4.40
CA ALA A 47 3.42 -6.69 4.73
C ALA A 47 4.05 -6.59 6.12
N SER A 48 5.00 -5.68 6.29
CA SER A 48 5.59 -5.44 7.60
C SER A 48 4.73 -4.48 8.42
N THR A 49 4.64 -4.69 9.74
CA THR A 49 3.83 -3.85 10.64
C THR A 49 4.25 -2.38 10.61
N ILE A 50 5.55 -2.12 10.42
CA ILE A 50 6.11 -0.76 10.39
C ILE A 50 5.61 0.08 9.19
N GLU A 51 5.25 -0.56 8.09
CA GLU A 51 4.70 0.12 6.90
C GLU A 51 3.32 0.72 7.16
N PHE A 52 2.56 0.18 8.11
CA PHE A 52 1.25 0.72 8.50
C PHE A 52 1.32 1.66 9.70
N LEU A 53 2.52 1.96 10.21
CA LEU A 53 2.69 2.88 11.32
C LEU A 53 2.15 4.29 11.03
N PRO A 54 2.32 4.87 9.83
CA PRO A 54 1.69 6.16 9.49
C PRO A 54 0.16 6.10 9.51
N LEU A 55 -0.45 5.00 9.04
CA LEU A 55 -1.90 4.81 9.10
C LEU A 55 -2.38 4.72 10.55
N ALA A 56 -1.73 3.91 11.38
CA ALA A 56 -2.08 3.79 12.80
C ALA A 56 -2.00 5.14 13.52
N TYR A 57 -0.96 5.93 13.23
CA TYR A 57 -0.82 7.29 13.78
C TYR A 57 -1.92 8.24 13.27
N HIS A 58 -2.29 8.16 12.00
CA HIS A 58 -3.39 8.94 11.42
C HIS A 58 -4.73 8.65 12.13
N LEU A 59 -5.07 7.37 12.29
CA LEU A 59 -6.29 6.94 12.99
C LEU A 59 -6.29 7.35 14.47
N TYR A 60 -5.14 7.26 15.13
CA TYR A 60 -4.97 7.75 16.51
C TYR A 60 -5.24 9.25 16.61
N LYS A 61 -4.70 10.04 15.67
CA LYS A 61 -4.93 11.51 15.64
C LYS A 61 -6.39 11.88 15.35
N GLN A 62 -7.14 10.99 14.70
CA GLN A 62 -8.58 11.15 14.45
C GLN A 62 -9.46 10.65 15.61
N GLY A 63 -8.89 9.98 16.61
CA GLY A 63 -9.65 9.38 17.71
C GLY A 63 -10.35 8.07 17.34
N THR A 64 -10.08 7.49 16.17
CA THR A 64 -10.74 6.28 15.64
C THR A 64 -9.90 5.01 15.80
N ALA A 65 -8.73 5.09 16.42
CA ALA A 65 -7.81 3.95 16.54
C ALA A 65 -8.44 2.73 17.25
N LEU A 66 -9.24 2.93 18.30
CA LEU A 66 -9.86 1.84 19.05
C LEU A 66 -10.99 1.16 18.26
N GLU A 67 -11.79 1.95 17.52
CA GLU A 67 -12.80 1.42 16.61
C GLU A 67 -12.16 0.52 15.54
N TRP A 68 -11.05 0.97 14.94
CA TRP A 68 -10.30 0.17 13.98
C TRP A 68 -9.69 -1.09 14.60
N TYR A 69 -9.22 -1.02 15.85
CA TYR A 69 -8.70 -2.18 16.57
C TYR A 69 -9.79 -3.26 16.73
N HIS A 70 -10.97 -2.89 17.23
CA HIS A 70 -12.08 -3.84 17.39
C HIS A 70 -12.55 -4.39 16.05
N LYS A 71 -12.66 -3.54 15.02
CA LYS A 71 -12.96 -3.97 13.65
C LYS A 71 -11.97 -5.01 13.13
N LEU A 72 -10.68 -4.87 13.45
CA LEU A 72 -9.64 -5.83 13.04
C LEU A 72 -9.68 -7.13 13.84
N GLU A 73 -10.02 -7.09 15.13
CA GLU A 73 -10.18 -8.30 15.97
C GLU A 73 -11.39 -9.14 15.57
N GLU A 74 -12.52 -8.51 15.26
CA GLU A 74 -13.77 -9.20 14.90
C GLU A 74 -13.75 -9.74 13.47
N ASN A 75 -12.83 -9.25 12.64
CA ASN A 75 -12.79 -9.56 11.22
C ASN A 75 -12.14 -10.92 10.92
N THR A 76 -12.91 -11.80 10.28
CA THR A 76 -12.43 -13.09 9.76
C THR A 76 -12.07 -13.06 8.28
N ASN A 77 -12.39 -11.97 7.56
CA ASN A 77 -12.10 -11.85 6.14
C ASN A 77 -10.60 -11.61 5.91
N PRO A 78 -9.90 -12.48 5.15
CA PRO A 78 -8.47 -12.33 4.88
C PRO A 78 -8.13 -11.19 3.90
N VAL A 79 -9.14 -10.54 3.31
CA VAL A 79 -8.96 -9.37 2.45
C VAL A 79 -8.61 -8.13 3.28
N CYS A 80 -7.80 -7.24 2.71
CA CYS A 80 -7.40 -5.99 3.36
C CYS A 80 -8.60 -5.16 3.81
N GLN A 81 -8.63 -4.76 5.09
CA GLN A 81 -9.73 -3.97 5.67
C GLN A 81 -9.81 -2.52 5.16
N LEU A 82 -8.79 -2.07 4.42
CA LEU A 82 -8.78 -0.77 3.75
C LEU A 82 -9.41 -0.84 2.36
N PHE A 83 -9.70 -2.04 1.87
CA PHE A 83 -10.36 -2.23 0.57
C PHE A 83 -11.78 -1.66 0.59
N SER A 84 -12.10 -0.87 -0.43
CA SER A 84 -13.46 -0.46 -0.74
C SER A 84 -13.92 -1.19 -1.99
N PRO A 85 -15.05 -1.93 -1.97
CA PRO A 85 -15.63 -2.53 -3.17
C PRO A 85 -16.27 -1.48 -4.09
N VAL A 86 -16.49 -0.26 -3.59
CA VAL A 86 -17.02 0.87 -4.34
C VAL A 86 -15.88 1.80 -4.72
N TYR A 87 -15.75 2.06 -6.02
CA TYR A 87 -14.82 3.06 -6.52
C TYR A 87 -15.33 4.46 -6.20
N LEU A 88 -14.47 5.29 -5.62
CA LEU A 88 -14.69 6.72 -5.46
C LEU A 88 -13.61 7.44 -6.24
N GLU A 89 -13.99 8.33 -7.16
CA GLU A 89 -13.04 9.09 -7.99
C GLU A 89 -12.02 9.91 -7.19
N THR A 90 -12.38 10.27 -5.96
CA THR A 90 -11.50 10.99 -5.02
C THR A 90 -10.38 10.12 -4.46
N LEU A 91 -10.42 8.80 -4.66
CA LEU A 91 -9.43 7.85 -4.18
C LEU A 91 -8.50 7.41 -5.33
N GLY A 92 -7.20 7.27 -5.04
CA GLY A 92 -6.21 6.79 -6.02
C GLY A 92 -6.31 5.30 -6.40
N GLY A 93 -7.47 4.67 -6.15
CA GLY A 93 -7.73 3.25 -6.32
C GLY A 93 -8.87 2.78 -5.42
N MET A 94 -8.97 1.48 -5.17
CA MET A 94 -10.01 0.85 -4.33
C MET A 94 -9.63 0.83 -2.83
N CYS A 95 -8.82 1.78 -2.34
CA CYS A 95 -8.36 1.82 -0.95
C CYS A 95 -8.87 3.09 -0.27
N THR A 96 -9.62 2.94 0.82
CA THR A 96 -10.18 4.05 1.61
C THR A 96 -9.12 4.91 2.27
N GLN A 97 -7.92 4.36 2.49
CA GLN A 97 -6.79 5.01 3.14
C GLN A 97 -5.58 5.08 2.20
N TYR A 98 -5.82 5.38 0.92
CA TYR A 98 -4.80 5.32 -0.13
C TYR A 98 -3.54 6.13 0.22
N GLN A 99 -3.68 7.32 0.81
CA GLN A 99 -2.54 8.17 1.20
C GLN A 99 -1.63 7.49 2.24
N TYR A 100 -2.21 6.73 3.17
CA TYR A 100 -1.50 6.07 4.29
C TYR A 100 -1.22 4.59 4.03
N ARG A 101 -1.39 4.12 2.79
CA ARG A 101 -1.07 2.74 2.39
C ARG A 101 0.41 2.40 2.65
N GLY A 102 0.66 1.14 2.99
CA GLY A 102 2.00 0.61 3.25
C GLY A 102 2.94 0.64 2.04
N LEU A 103 4.22 0.36 2.27
CA LEU A 103 5.25 0.34 1.23
C LEU A 103 4.93 -0.71 0.17
N ILE A 104 4.54 -1.90 0.59
CA ILE A 104 4.19 -3.01 -0.30
C ILE A 104 3.11 -2.62 -1.30
N CYS A 105 2.08 -1.87 -0.86
CA CYS A 105 0.99 -1.41 -1.72
C CYS A 105 1.46 -0.40 -2.78
N ARG A 106 2.57 0.31 -2.54
CA ARG A 106 3.16 1.29 -3.47
C ARG A 106 4.00 0.62 -4.54
N LEU A 107 4.65 -0.49 -4.19
CA LEU A 107 5.53 -1.26 -5.06
C LEU A 107 4.80 -2.32 -5.87
N PHE A 108 3.66 -2.83 -5.40
CA PHE A 108 2.98 -3.99 -5.98
C PHE A 108 2.86 -3.96 -7.51
N GLY A 109 2.42 -2.84 -8.08
CA GLY A 109 2.23 -2.69 -9.53
C GLY A 109 3.52 -2.48 -10.34
N PHE A 110 4.67 -2.38 -9.67
CA PHE A 110 5.99 -2.12 -10.26
C PHE A 110 7.03 -3.16 -9.80
N SER A 111 6.60 -4.20 -9.08
CA SER A 111 7.47 -5.29 -8.64
C SER A 111 7.88 -6.17 -9.81
N ALA A 112 9.14 -6.62 -9.80
CA ALA A 112 9.66 -7.61 -10.73
C ALA A 112 9.86 -8.95 -10.02
N LYS A 113 9.69 -10.05 -10.76
CA LYS A 113 10.11 -11.38 -10.32
C LYS A 113 11.53 -11.62 -10.82
N LEU A 114 12.43 -12.06 -9.97
CA LEU A 114 13.75 -12.52 -10.42
C LEU A 114 13.62 -13.91 -11.03
N ASP A 115 14.27 -14.15 -12.17
CA ASP A 115 14.45 -15.50 -12.70
C ASP A 115 15.53 -16.26 -11.91
N LYS A 116 15.80 -17.52 -12.30
CA LYS A 116 16.81 -18.36 -11.66
C LYS A 116 18.26 -17.84 -11.78
N HIS A 117 18.48 -16.84 -12.64
CA HIS A 117 19.75 -16.18 -12.86
C HIS A 117 19.81 -14.80 -12.21
N GLY A 118 18.76 -14.39 -11.48
CA GLY A 118 18.68 -13.09 -10.84
C GLY A 118 18.30 -11.95 -11.79
N VAL A 119 17.84 -12.24 -13.00
CA VAL A 119 17.40 -11.20 -13.96
C VAL A 119 15.96 -10.78 -13.62
N PRO A 120 15.69 -9.48 -13.43
CA PRO A 120 14.34 -8.99 -13.20
C PRO A 120 13.44 -9.21 -14.42
N GLN A 121 12.31 -9.87 -14.20
CA GLN A 121 11.24 -10.10 -15.17
C GLN A 121 10.00 -9.31 -14.75
N ILE A 122 9.38 -8.65 -15.71
CA ILE A 122 8.14 -7.91 -15.47
C ILE A 122 7.02 -8.92 -15.16
N VAL A 123 6.28 -8.64 -14.08
CA VAL A 123 5.05 -9.37 -13.75
C VAL A 123 3.87 -8.43 -13.96
N THR A 124 3.10 -8.66 -15.01
CA THR A 124 1.88 -7.90 -15.27
C THR A 124 0.68 -8.60 -14.63
N CYS A 125 -0.33 -7.81 -14.27
CA CYS A 125 -1.64 -8.36 -13.97
C CYS A 125 -2.17 -9.10 -15.21
N ARG A 126 -2.80 -10.26 -15.00
CA ARG A 126 -3.56 -10.94 -16.06
C ARG A 126 -4.73 -10.05 -16.44
N THR A 127 -4.88 -9.75 -17.73
CA THR A 127 -6.08 -9.17 -18.32
C THR A 127 -7.25 -10.13 -18.19
#